data_AF-A0A151ME19-F1
#
_entry.id   AF-A0A151ME19-F1
#
_cell.length_a   1.000
_cell.length_b   1.000
_cell.length_c   1.000
_cell.angle_alpha   90.00
_cell.angle_beta   90.00
_cell.angle_gamma   90.00
#
_symmetry.space_group_name_H-M   'P 1'
#
loop_
_entity.id
_entity.type
_entity.pdbx_description
1 polymer ?
#
loop_
_entity_poly.entity_id
_entity_poly.type
_entity_poly.pdbx_seq_one_letter_code
_entity_poly.pdbx_strand_id
1 'polypeptide(L)'
;MMELTGPLHFYQLVYVGILATTSYSWPASVINPQFNVTMTSQNFQHILSWEAGSNTTVPTYYQVKYSSFRSGEFQIAEECSNITHLFCDLSEYFTDEHENYEAMVQGFTGSKVFTSFTCCLIPYLYTSLGPPAVNITPYPSSINITIKLPASHLKREGKVLSLIDIYDELNYVITVRRSDAQVLTLKNTTTKEHFATVVEGLYPNANYCVSVAVTAPIHDKSIPSTLKCVITGSISQQGYPAVSITGGVLVALVVCVILFILHIAGIIRLKTKKWPSVLKTTRNLGYSVCEPEPENIFR
;
A
#
# COMPACT_ATOMS: atom_id res chain seq x y z
N MET A 1 81.03 28.75 -1.56
CA MET A 1 82.24 28.21 -2.23
C MET A 1 82.30 26.73 -1.89
N MET A 2 82.03 25.89 -2.90
CA MET A 2 82.32 24.44 -3.05
C MET A 2 81.98 23.52 -1.86
N GLU A 3 80.86 22.79 -1.88
CA GLU A 3 80.69 21.47 -2.55
C GLU A 3 81.87 20.50 -2.37
N LEU A 4 81.62 19.35 -1.75
CA LEU A 4 81.65 18.08 -2.48
C LEU A 4 80.90 16.96 -1.71
N THR A 5 79.97 16.36 -2.44
CA THR A 5 79.14 15.18 -2.17
C THR A 5 79.95 13.88 -2.07
N GLY A 6 79.48 12.92 -1.27
CA GLY A 6 79.99 11.54 -1.21
C GLY A 6 79.07 10.60 -0.41
N PRO A 7 78.99 9.30 -0.75
CA PRO A 7 77.73 8.55 -0.76
C PRO A 7 77.47 7.80 0.55
N LEU A 8 76.70 8.37 1.46
CA LEU A 8 76.23 7.66 2.66
C LEU A 8 74.76 7.23 2.62
N HIS A 9 74.02 7.56 1.56
CA HIS A 9 72.57 7.30 1.47
C HIS A 9 72.17 5.95 0.84
N PHE A 10 73.13 5.08 0.52
CA PHE A 10 72.85 3.76 -0.08
C PHE A 10 73.05 2.56 0.85
N TYR A 11 73.62 2.75 2.05
CA TYR A 11 73.90 1.64 2.97
C TYR A 11 72.78 1.37 3.99
N GLN A 12 71.80 2.28 4.13
CA GLN A 12 70.64 2.07 5.02
C GLN A 12 69.39 1.51 4.32
N LEU A 13 69.42 1.35 2.98
CA LEU A 13 68.29 0.78 2.22
C LEU A 13 68.44 -0.72 1.91
N VAL A 14 69.50 -1.37 2.40
CA VAL A 14 69.75 -2.82 2.16
C VAL A 14 69.60 -3.66 3.44
N TYR A 15 69.36 -3.06 4.60
CA TYR A 15 69.20 -3.80 5.87
C TYR A 15 67.79 -3.79 6.48
N VAL A 16 66.76 -3.43 5.69
CA VAL A 16 65.35 -3.63 6.05
C VAL A 16 64.67 -4.53 5.02
N GLY A 17 65.40 -5.53 4.56
CA GLY A 17 64.87 -6.69 3.86
C GLY A 17 65.40 -7.92 4.59
N ILE A 18 64.50 -8.78 5.05
CA ILE A 18 64.69 -10.01 5.86
C ILE A 18 64.20 -9.81 7.31
N LEU A 19 63.10 -10.50 7.59
CA LEU A 19 62.37 -10.75 8.85
C LEU A 19 60.94 -10.20 8.88
N ALA A 20 60.12 -10.64 7.92
CA ALA A 20 58.66 -10.74 8.08
C ALA A 20 58.11 -11.85 7.18
N THR A 21 58.61 -13.08 7.36
CA THR A 21 57.95 -14.29 6.86
C THR A 21 57.67 -15.22 8.04
N THR A 22 57.02 -14.69 9.07
CA THR A 22 56.01 -15.48 9.77
C THR A 22 54.73 -15.27 8.97
N SER A 23 54.51 -16.13 7.99
CA SER A 23 53.16 -16.41 7.53
C SER A 23 52.35 -16.72 8.77
N TYR A 24 51.50 -15.78 9.18
CA TYR A 24 50.31 -16.14 9.93
C TYR A 24 49.52 -17.05 8.99
N SER A 25 49.85 -18.33 9.03
CA SER A 25 48.95 -19.36 8.59
C SER A 25 47.75 -19.20 9.52
N TRP A 26 46.72 -18.50 9.03
CA TRP A 26 45.39 -18.79 9.53
C TRP A 26 45.27 -20.30 9.47
N PRO A 27 44.96 -21.00 10.57
CA PRO A 27 44.60 -22.39 10.44
C PRO A 27 43.45 -22.37 9.43
N ALA A 28 43.66 -22.99 8.27
CA ALA A 28 42.59 -23.26 7.35
C ALA A 28 41.64 -24.19 8.09
N SER A 29 40.79 -23.62 8.93
CA SER A 29 39.57 -24.25 9.35
C SER A 29 38.91 -24.63 8.04
N VAL A 30 38.63 -25.92 7.91
CA VAL A 30 37.99 -26.49 6.74
C VAL A 30 36.58 -25.90 6.69
N ILE A 31 36.44 -24.70 6.13
CA ILE A 31 35.18 -24.07 5.80
C ILE A 31 34.71 -24.76 4.53
N ASN A 32 34.24 -26.00 4.67
CA ASN A 32 33.36 -26.56 3.68
C ASN A 32 31.95 -26.22 4.18
N PRO A 33 31.28 -25.18 3.64
CA PRO A 33 30.00 -24.74 4.19
C PRO A 33 29.00 -25.89 4.09
N GLN A 34 28.63 -26.45 5.23
CA GLN A 34 27.68 -27.56 5.32
C GLN A 34 26.23 -27.08 5.23
N PHE A 35 26.01 -25.80 5.52
CA PHE A 35 24.69 -25.21 5.52
C PHE A 35 24.62 -24.09 4.49
N ASN A 36 23.50 -24.04 3.78
CA ASN A 36 23.17 -22.87 2.97
C ASN A 36 22.52 -21.83 3.87
N VAL A 37 23.28 -20.83 4.30
CA VAL A 37 22.84 -19.83 5.28
C VAL A 37 22.36 -18.57 4.56
N THR A 38 21.13 -18.14 4.86
CA THR A 38 20.51 -16.96 4.27
C THR A 38 20.06 -15.99 5.35
N MET A 39 20.45 -14.72 5.21
CA MET A 39 19.95 -13.62 6.02
C MET A 39 18.79 -12.93 5.29
N THR A 40 17.64 -12.84 5.94
CA THR A 40 16.48 -12.10 5.43
C THR A 40 16.19 -10.92 6.35
N SER A 41 15.92 -9.76 5.75
CA SER A 41 15.66 -8.53 6.49
C SER A 41 14.43 -7.84 5.91
N GLN A 42 13.36 -7.75 6.71
CA GLN A 42 12.10 -7.13 6.32
C GLN A 42 11.56 -6.28 7.47
N ASN A 43 11.31 -4.99 7.23
CA ASN A 43 10.88 -4.04 8.26
C ASN A 43 11.78 -4.07 9.52
N PHE A 44 13.08 -4.26 9.35
CA PHE A 44 14.04 -4.44 10.46
C PHE A 44 13.80 -5.68 11.33
N GLN A 45 12.99 -6.64 10.85
CA GLN A 45 13.01 -8.00 11.35
C GLN A 45 14.12 -8.79 10.64
N HIS A 46 15.04 -9.36 11.40
CA HIS A 46 16.26 -9.96 10.86
C HIS A 46 16.26 -11.47 11.12
N ILE A 47 15.86 -12.26 10.13
CA ILE A 47 15.79 -13.71 10.27
C ILE A 47 16.95 -14.36 9.54
N LEU A 48 17.81 -15.02 10.31
CA LEU A 48 18.81 -15.94 9.82
C LEU A 48 18.16 -17.31 9.62
N SER A 49 18.30 -17.91 8.45
CA SER A 49 17.79 -19.25 8.14
C SER A 49 18.86 -20.10 7.49
N TRP A 50 18.80 -21.42 7.67
CA TRP A 50 19.78 -22.32 7.08
C TRP A 50 19.18 -23.66 6.69
N GLU A 51 19.68 -24.22 5.59
CA GLU A 51 19.29 -25.56 5.14
C GLU A 51 20.50 -26.50 5.14
N ALA A 52 20.27 -27.77 5.50
CA ALA A 52 21.30 -28.79 5.41
C ALA A 52 21.64 -29.08 3.95
N GLY A 53 22.94 -29.08 3.61
CA GLY A 53 23.40 -29.52 2.29
C GLY A 53 23.02 -30.97 1.99
N SER A 54 22.89 -31.31 0.71
CA SER A 54 22.35 -32.60 0.24
C SER A 54 23.09 -33.87 0.68
N ASN A 55 24.29 -33.75 1.29
CA ASN A 55 25.13 -34.88 1.71
C ASN A 55 25.73 -34.69 3.12
N THR A 56 25.07 -33.95 4.03
CA THR A 56 25.60 -33.70 5.37
C THR A 56 24.89 -34.52 6.45
N THR A 57 25.65 -34.97 7.45
CA THR A 57 25.07 -35.52 8.67
C THR A 57 24.24 -34.44 9.34
N VAL A 58 22.96 -34.70 9.60
CA VAL A 58 22.06 -33.74 10.23
C VAL A 58 22.53 -33.46 11.67
N PRO A 59 22.87 -32.20 12.00
CA PRO A 59 23.19 -31.80 13.36
C PRO A 59 22.07 -32.12 14.36
N THR A 60 22.45 -32.47 15.57
CA THR A 60 21.52 -32.71 16.68
C THR A 60 20.94 -31.40 17.20
N TYR A 61 21.76 -30.35 17.27
CA TYR A 61 21.36 -29.01 17.67
C TYR A 61 22.26 -27.96 17.01
N TYR A 62 21.80 -26.73 17.04
CA TYR A 62 22.45 -25.56 16.45
C TYR A 62 22.66 -24.48 17.49
N GLN A 63 23.63 -23.62 17.21
CA GLN A 63 23.91 -22.41 17.95
C GLN A 63 24.22 -21.28 16.96
N VAL A 64 23.60 -20.13 17.16
CA VAL A 64 23.88 -18.93 16.36
C VAL A 64 24.81 -17.99 17.12
N LYS A 65 25.78 -17.44 16.41
CA LYS A 65 26.63 -16.35 16.89
C LYS A 65 26.54 -15.18 15.93
N TYR A 66 26.73 -13.98 16.45
CA TYR A 66 26.72 -12.75 15.68
C TYR A 66 27.87 -11.84 16.08
N SER A 67 28.26 -10.94 15.19
CA SER A 67 29.22 -9.88 15.48
C SER A 67 28.79 -8.60 14.78
N SER A 68 29.07 -7.46 15.42
CA SER A 68 29.07 -6.16 14.76
C SER A 68 30.49 -5.76 14.40
N PHE A 69 30.67 -5.06 13.29
CA PHE A 69 31.98 -4.57 12.85
C PHE A 69 32.70 -3.76 13.94
N ARG A 70 31.98 -2.94 14.71
CA ARG A 70 32.50 -2.19 15.85
C ARG A 70 33.01 -3.07 16.99
N SER A 71 32.33 -4.19 17.27
CA SER A 71 32.75 -5.13 18.30
C SER A 71 33.92 -6.01 17.84
N GLY A 72 33.89 -6.48 16.59
CA GLY A 72 34.85 -7.42 16.02
C GLY A 72 34.85 -8.83 16.64
N GLU A 73 34.07 -9.05 17.70
CA GLU A 73 34.00 -10.31 18.44
C GLU A 73 32.65 -10.99 18.23
N PHE A 74 32.67 -12.32 18.07
CA PHE A 74 31.45 -13.11 17.94
C PHE A 74 30.84 -13.42 19.31
N GLN A 75 29.60 -12.97 19.49
CA GLN A 75 28.79 -13.21 20.69
C GLN A 75 27.73 -14.27 20.39
N ILE A 76 27.26 -14.96 21.43
CA ILE A 76 26.21 -15.97 21.31
C ILE A 76 24.85 -15.26 21.29
N ALA A 77 24.02 -15.60 20.31
CA ALA A 77 22.61 -15.24 20.35
C ALA A 77 21.92 -16.22 21.32
N GLU A 78 21.76 -15.80 22.58
CA GLU A 78 21.26 -16.67 23.66
C GLU A 78 19.92 -17.34 23.35
N GLU A 79 18.98 -16.63 22.70
CA GLU A 79 17.68 -17.20 22.30
C GLU A 79 17.80 -18.28 21.22
N CYS A 80 18.93 -18.30 20.51
CA CYS A 80 19.25 -19.24 19.45
C CYS A 80 20.42 -20.16 19.83
N SER A 81 20.58 -20.42 21.12
CA SER A 81 21.55 -21.37 21.66
C SER A 81 20.88 -22.72 21.90
N ASN A 82 21.50 -23.80 21.40
CA ASN A 82 21.00 -25.17 21.54
C ASN A 82 19.57 -25.38 20.98
N ILE A 83 19.35 -24.90 19.77
CA ILE A 83 18.06 -25.00 19.06
C ILE A 83 18.07 -26.11 18.02
N THR A 84 16.90 -26.67 17.70
CA THR A 84 16.75 -27.70 16.65
C THR A 84 16.04 -27.20 15.39
N HIS A 85 15.38 -26.04 15.49
CA HIS A 85 14.79 -25.36 14.33
C HIS A 85 15.88 -24.67 13.50
N LEU A 86 15.55 -24.38 12.23
CA LEU A 86 16.50 -23.99 11.19
C LEU A 86 16.48 -22.47 10.90
N PHE A 87 16.09 -21.68 11.88
CA PHE A 87 16.07 -20.23 11.79
C PHE A 87 16.38 -19.59 13.14
N CYS A 88 16.70 -18.31 13.15
CA CYS A 88 16.93 -17.51 14.34
C CYS A 88 16.51 -16.07 14.07
N ASP A 89 15.74 -15.47 14.97
CA ASP A 89 15.45 -14.04 14.93
C ASP A 89 16.59 -13.28 15.62
N LEU A 90 17.26 -12.42 14.85
CA LEU A 90 18.40 -11.63 15.32
C LEU A 90 18.05 -10.17 15.61
N SER A 91 16.77 -9.79 15.56
CA SER A 91 16.34 -8.39 15.72
C SER A 91 16.70 -7.76 17.05
N GLU A 92 16.69 -8.52 18.15
CA GLU A 92 17.11 -7.99 19.47
C GLU A 92 18.63 -7.77 19.56
N TYR A 93 19.41 -8.37 18.67
CA TYR A 93 20.87 -8.26 18.65
C TYR A 93 21.36 -7.20 17.64
N PHE A 94 20.60 -6.96 16.57
CA PHE A 94 20.94 -6.01 15.51
C PHE A 94 20.25 -4.65 15.75
N THR A 95 20.67 -3.97 16.82
CA THR A 95 19.98 -2.76 17.32
C THR A 95 20.41 -1.44 16.68
N ASP A 96 21.57 -1.40 16.00
CA ASP A 96 22.08 -0.22 15.30
C ASP A 96 21.92 -0.41 13.79
N GLU A 97 20.98 0.31 13.18
CA GLU A 97 20.63 0.15 11.77
C GLU A 97 21.76 0.51 10.80
N HIS A 98 22.77 1.28 11.25
CA HIS A 98 23.91 1.70 10.43
C HIS A 98 25.11 0.77 10.57
N GLU A 99 25.07 -0.15 11.53
CA GLU A 99 26.18 -1.05 11.80
C GLU A 99 26.20 -2.21 10.79
N ASN A 100 27.39 -2.74 10.53
CA ASN A 100 27.55 -3.92 9.68
C ASN A 100 27.60 -5.17 10.55
N TYR A 101 26.61 -6.04 10.38
CA TYR A 101 26.50 -7.28 11.13
C TYR A 101 26.89 -8.50 10.31
N GLU A 102 27.49 -9.45 11.01
CA GLU A 102 27.79 -10.79 10.53
C GLU A 102 27.12 -11.80 11.45
N ALA A 103 26.72 -12.94 10.88
CA ALA A 103 26.15 -14.03 11.66
C ALA A 103 26.73 -15.37 11.20
N MET A 104 26.90 -16.30 12.14
CA MET A 104 27.32 -17.66 11.87
C MET A 104 26.44 -18.66 12.59
N VAL A 105 26.25 -19.81 11.95
CA VAL A 105 25.54 -20.97 12.49
C VAL A 105 26.56 -22.05 12.77
N GLN A 106 26.51 -22.61 13.97
CA GLN A 106 27.25 -23.80 14.37
C GLN A 106 26.28 -24.96 14.55
N GLY A 107 26.48 -26.07 13.83
CA GLY A 107 25.73 -27.31 14.00
C GLY A 107 26.58 -28.35 14.72
N PHE A 108 26.01 -29.03 15.70
CA PHE A 108 26.71 -29.99 16.57
C PHE A 108 26.19 -31.41 16.35
N THR A 109 27.10 -32.37 16.18
CA THR A 109 26.79 -33.81 16.08
C THR A 109 27.78 -34.60 16.93
N GLY A 110 27.38 -34.99 18.13
CA GLY A 110 28.31 -35.59 19.10
C GLY A 110 29.46 -34.62 19.39
N SER A 111 30.70 -35.01 19.08
CA SER A 111 31.89 -34.15 19.22
C SER A 111 32.21 -33.31 17.97
N LYS A 112 31.49 -33.49 16.86
CA LYS A 112 31.73 -32.75 15.62
C LYS A 112 30.96 -31.44 15.62
N VAL A 113 31.63 -30.37 15.17
CA VAL A 113 31.05 -29.05 14.99
C VAL A 113 31.22 -28.62 13.54
N PHE A 114 30.14 -28.16 12.94
CA PHE A 114 30.09 -27.65 11.58
C PHE A 114 29.74 -26.17 11.63
N THR A 115 30.46 -25.33 10.88
CA THR A 115 30.26 -23.88 10.91
C THR A 115 29.95 -23.39 9.51
N SER A 116 28.96 -22.52 9.39
CA SER A 116 28.70 -21.76 8.16
C SER A 116 28.35 -20.33 8.53
N PHE A 117 28.87 -19.38 7.76
CA PHE A 117 28.70 -17.96 8.04
C PHE A 117 27.88 -17.31 6.94
N THR A 118 27.22 -16.22 7.29
CA THR A 118 26.67 -15.27 6.33
C THR A 118 27.21 -13.89 6.67
N CYS A 119 27.63 -13.21 5.63
CA CYS A 119 28.03 -11.82 5.67
C CYS A 119 27.35 -11.15 4.46
N CYS A 120 26.94 -9.90 4.53
CA CYS A 120 26.93 -8.98 5.66
C CYS A 120 25.60 -8.23 5.63
N LEU A 121 25.09 -7.79 6.78
CA LEU A 121 23.83 -7.04 6.84
C LEU A 121 24.07 -5.69 7.49
N ILE A 122 23.91 -4.64 6.69
CA ILE A 122 23.66 -3.26 7.16
C ILE A 122 22.15 -3.02 7.07
N PRO A 123 21.40 -3.06 8.18
CA PRO A 123 19.93 -3.01 8.17
C PRO A 123 19.38 -1.85 7.35
N TYR A 124 19.93 -0.64 7.54
CA TYR A 124 19.51 0.59 6.87
C TYR A 124 19.58 0.51 5.33
N LEU A 125 20.54 -0.24 4.78
CA LEU A 125 20.78 -0.34 3.33
C LEU A 125 20.09 -1.55 2.69
N TYR A 126 19.84 -2.60 3.45
CA TYR A 126 19.47 -3.90 2.88
C TYR A 126 18.11 -4.43 3.32
N THR A 127 17.49 -3.87 4.36
CA THR A 127 16.14 -4.23 4.77
C THR A 127 15.14 -3.97 3.64
N SER A 128 14.19 -4.88 3.45
CA SER A 128 13.06 -4.65 2.56
C SER A 128 11.91 -4.02 3.34
N LEU A 129 11.27 -2.99 2.79
CA LEU A 129 10.06 -2.45 3.40
C LEU A 129 8.86 -3.30 2.98
N GLY A 130 8.17 -3.87 3.97
CA GLY A 130 7.01 -4.70 3.78
C GLY A 130 5.79 -3.95 3.26
N PRO A 131 4.68 -4.66 3.00
CA PRO A 131 3.48 -4.05 2.47
C PRO A 131 2.84 -3.08 3.48
N PRO A 132 2.47 -1.86 3.09
CA PRO A 132 1.67 -0.98 3.94
C PRO A 132 0.25 -1.51 4.08
N ALA A 133 -0.43 -1.15 5.17
CA ALA A 133 -1.86 -1.40 5.30
C ALA A 133 -2.63 -0.32 4.51
N VAL A 134 -3.45 -0.77 3.56
CA VAL A 134 -4.16 0.11 2.62
C VAL A 134 -5.66 -0.07 2.77
N ASN A 135 -6.43 1.01 2.90
CA ASN A 135 -7.89 0.98 2.76
C ASN A 135 -8.33 1.98 1.69
N ILE A 136 -9.35 1.59 0.92
CA ILE A 136 -9.82 2.34 -0.24
C ILE A 136 -11.30 2.68 -0.10
N THR A 137 -11.64 3.93 -0.39
CA THR A 137 -13.01 4.44 -0.36
C THR A 137 -13.36 4.98 -1.75
N PRO A 138 -14.32 4.35 -2.46
CA PRO A 138 -14.69 4.79 -3.80
C PRO A 138 -15.61 6.02 -3.77
N TYR A 139 -15.42 6.90 -4.74
CA TYR A 139 -16.28 8.03 -5.08
C TYR A 139 -16.69 7.94 -6.56
N PRO A 140 -17.61 8.80 -7.06
CA PRO A 140 -18.08 8.69 -8.45
C PRO A 140 -17.00 8.80 -9.52
N SER A 141 -15.97 9.62 -9.31
CA SER A 141 -14.89 9.84 -10.29
C SER A 141 -13.49 9.82 -9.65
N SER A 142 -13.38 9.26 -8.45
CA SER A 142 -12.13 9.19 -7.71
C SER A 142 -12.13 8.04 -6.70
N ILE A 143 -10.95 7.70 -6.19
CA ILE A 143 -10.77 6.77 -5.08
C ILE A 143 -9.89 7.44 -4.04
N ASN A 144 -10.34 7.50 -2.78
CA ASN A 144 -9.50 7.91 -1.67
C ASN A 144 -8.80 6.68 -1.07
N ILE A 145 -7.48 6.75 -0.97
CA ILE A 145 -6.61 5.68 -0.51
C ILE A 145 -5.99 6.13 0.80
N THR A 146 -6.33 5.45 1.88
CA THR A 146 -5.71 5.62 3.19
C THR A 146 -4.62 4.58 3.36
N ILE A 147 -3.45 5.02 3.82
CA ILE A 147 -2.23 4.24 3.90
C ILE A 147 -1.69 4.37 5.31
N LYS A 148 -1.36 3.23 5.91
CA LYS A 148 -0.57 3.12 7.14
C LYS A 148 0.73 2.40 6.79
N LEU A 149 1.85 3.02 7.14
CA LEU A 149 3.17 2.43 6.94
C LEU A 149 3.32 1.10 7.71
N PRO A 150 4.12 0.14 7.21
CA PRO A 150 4.40 -1.08 7.95
C PRO A 150 5.15 -0.75 9.24
N ALA A 151 4.84 -1.49 10.31
CA ALA A 151 5.56 -1.35 11.57
C ALA A 151 6.99 -1.88 11.41
N SER A 152 7.94 -1.17 12.01
CA SER A 152 9.33 -1.63 12.13
C SER A 152 9.51 -2.49 13.38
N HIS A 153 10.49 -3.39 13.34
CA HIS A 153 10.92 -4.21 14.48
C HIS A 153 12.17 -3.65 15.17
N LEU A 154 12.76 -2.57 14.64
CA LEU A 154 13.95 -1.95 15.23
C LEU A 154 13.60 -1.33 16.59
N LYS A 155 14.36 -1.71 17.61
CA LYS A 155 14.26 -1.16 18.96
C LYS A 155 15.50 -0.37 19.30
N ARG A 156 15.29 0.83 19.87
CA ARG A 156 16.34 1.64 20.48
C ARG A 156 15.92 1.95 21.91
N GLU A 157 16.76 1.58 22.87
CA GLU A 157 16.50 1.83 24.31
C GLU A 157 15.12 1.29 24.77
N GLY A 158 14.71 0.14 24.25
CA GLY A 158 13.42 -0.50 24.58
C GLY A 158 12.20 0.10 23.86
N LYS A 159 12.36 1.17 23.08
CA LYS A 159 11.30 1.76 22.26
C LYS A 159 11.40 1.25 20.81
N VAL A 160 10.29 0.78 20.27
CA VAL A 160 10.17 0.46 18.84
C VAL A 160 10.15 1.78 18.04
N LEU A 161 11.07 1.91 17.09
CA LEU A 161 11.12 3.06 16.18
C LEU A 161 10.13 2.86 15.03
N SER A 162 9.52 3.94 14.56
CA SER A 162 8.74 3.92 13.33
C SER A 162 9.64 4.02 12.09
N LEU A 163 9.13 3.77 10.89
CA LEU A 163 9.96 3.91 9.69
C LEU A 163 10.30 5.37 9.40
N ILE A 164 9.42 6.30 9.78
CA ILE A 164 9.71 7.74 9.72
C ILE A 164 10.81 8.12 10.71
N ASP A 165 10.86 7.54 11.91
CA ASP A 165 11.95 7.81 12.87
C ASP A 165 13.33 7.35 12.35
N ILE A 166 13.36 6.42 11.39
CA ILE A 166 14.59 5.82 10.84
C ILE A 166 15.06 6.52 9.56
N TYR A 167 14.12 6.83 8.65
CA TYR A 167 14.44 7.37 7.33
C TYR A 167 14.09 8.85 7.13
N ASP A 168 13.41 9.48 8.10
CA ASP A 168 12.83 10.83 8.07
C ASP A 168 11.70 11.04 7.03
N GLU A 169 11.88 10.52 5.82
CA GLU A 169 10.96 10.57 4.70
C GLU A 169 11.01 9.25 3.91
N LEU A 170 9.85 8.78 3.45
CA LEU A 170 9.74 7.59 2.61
C LEU A 170 9.09 7.92 1.27
N ASN A 171 9.47 7.16 0.25
CA ASN A 171 8.81 7.15 -1.04
C ASN A 171 7.65 6.16 -1.01
N TYR A 172 6.56 6.47 -1.70
CA TYR A 172 5.51 5.50 -1.97
C TYR A 172 5.03 5.57 -3.42
N VAL A 173 4.63 4.42 -3.92
CA VAL A 173 4.14 4.23 -5.28
C VAL A 173 2.77 3.58 -5.23
N ILE A 174 1.79 4.24 -5.83
CA ILE A 174 0.43 3.72 -5.99
C ILE A 174 0.27 3.26 -7.42
N THR A 175 -0.08 1.99 -7.59
CA THR A 175 -0.40 1.40 -8.88
C THR A 175 -1.90 1.15 -8.93
N VAL A 176 -2.58 1.79 -9.89
CA VAL A 176 -4.00 1.60 -10.14
C VAL A 176 -4.16 0.87 -11.47
N ARG A 177 -4.84 -0.27 -11.43
CA ARG A 177 -5.11 -1.12 -12.58
C ARG A 177 -6.61 -1.19 -12.81
N ARG A 178 -7.00 -1.01 -14.07
CA ARG A 178 -8.35 -1.31 -14.56
C ARG A 178 -8.24 -2.51 -15.49
N SER A 179 -9.20 -3.42 -15.46
CA SER A 179 -9.12 -4.73 -16.15
C SER A 179 -8.84 -4.66 -17.66
N ASP A 180 -9.11 -3.52 -18.30
CA ASP A 180 -9.04 -3.28 -19.75
C ASP A 180 -8.21 -2.04 -20.12
N ALA A 181 -7.51 -1.40 -19.17
CA ALA A 181 -6.84 -0.11 -19.42
C ALA A 181 -5.38 -0.07 -18.98
N GLN A 182 -4.70 1.00 -19.39
CA GLN A 182 -3.33 1.30 -18.97
C GLN A 182 -3.23 1.42 -17.44
N VAL A 183 -2.08 1.00 -16.93
CA VAL A 183 -1.73 1.09 -15.51
C VAL A 183 -1.38 2.53 -15.17
N LEU A 184 -2.13 3.15 -14.26
CA LEU A 184 -1.79 4.45 -13.71
C LEU A 184 -0.84 4.24 -12.53
N THR A 185 0.28 4.98 -12.52
CA THR A 185 1.24 4.95 -11.41
C THR A 185 1.46 6.35 -10.86
N LEU A 186 1.30 6.52 -9.55
CA LEU A 186 1.54 7.77 -8.83
C LEU A 186 2.71 7.55 -7.87
N LYS A 187 3.71 8.42 -7.94
CA LYS A 187 4.87 8.40 -7.03
C LYS A 187 4.87 9.68 -6.21
N ASN A 188 5.08 9.56 -4.91
CA ASN A 188 5.14 10.71 -4.01
C ASN A 188 5.91 10.32 -2.73
N THR A 189 6.13 11.27 -1.83
CA THR A 189 6.82 11.06 -0.56
C THR A 189 5.90 11.30 0.64
N THR A 190 6.28 10.77 1.79
CA THR A 190 5.55 10.95 3.05
C THR A 190 6.50 11.02 4.23
N THR A 191 6.16 11.90 5.18
CA THR A 191 6.77 12.00 6.52
C THR A 191 5.79 11.57 7.62
N LYS A 192 4.68 10.93 7.23
CA LYS A 192 3.59 10.53 8.13
C LYS A 192 3.42 9.02 8.13
N GLU A 193 3.28 8.45 9.33
CA GLU A 193 2.93 7.04 9.54
C GLU A 193 1.54 6.66 8.99
N HIS A 194 0.61 7.60 9.06
CA HIS A 194 -0.76 7.45 8.58
C HIS A 194 -1.14 8.64 7.70
N PHE A 195 -1.53 8.38 6.46
CA PHE A 195 -1.87 9.42 5.50
C PHE A 195 -2.91 8.95 4.48
N ALA A 196 -3.43 9.88 3.69
CA ALA A 196 -4.41 9.61 2.65
C ALA A 196 -4.05 10.33 1.37
N THR A 197 -4.44 9.76 0.24
CA THR A 197 -4.25 10.36 -1.08
C THR A 197 -5.39 9.99 -2.00
N VAL A 198 -5.79 10.92 -2.86
CA VAL A 198 -6.94 10.77 -3.74
C VAL A 198 -6.46 10.60 -5.17
N VAL A 199 -6.95 9.56 -5.82
CA VAL A 199 -6.77 9.35 -7.26
C VAL A 199 -8.01 9.86 -7.97
N GLU A 200 -7.89 10.96 -8.69
CA GLU A 200 -8.97 11.61 -9.44
C GLU A 200 -8.99 11.19 -10.91
N GLY A 201 -9.99 11.66 -11.65
CA GLY A 201 -10.11 11.43 -13.11
C GLY A 201 -10.46 9.99 -13.46
N LEU A 202 -11.07 9.25 -12.54
CA LEU A 202 -11.51 7.88 -12.77
C LEU A 202 -12.91 7.86 -13.40
N TYR A 203 -13.16 6.84 -14.22
CA TYR A 203 -14.47 6.64 -14.83
C TYR A 203 -15.48 6.18 -13.75
N PRO A 204 -16.71 6.71 -13.74
CA PRO A 204 -17.79 6.21 -12.88
C PRO A 204 -18.18 4.77 -13.22
N ASN A 205 -18.68 4.04 -12.22
CA ASN A 205 -19.12 2.65 -12.36
C ASN A 205 -18.10 1.70 -13.00
N ALA A 206 -16.80 1.93 -12.76
CA ALA A 206 -15.72 1.11 -13.29
C ALA A 206 -14.93 0.43 -12.16
N ASN A 207 -14.45 -0.79 -12.43
CA ASN A 207 -13.68 -1.58 -11.48
C ASN A 207 -12.19 -1.20 -11.53
N TYR A 208 -11.63 -0.81 -10.38
CA TYR A 208 -10.23 -0.46 -10.22
C TYR A 208 -9.60 -1.26 -9.08
N CYS A 209 -8.44 -1.84 -9.34
CA CYS A 209 -7.59 -2.51 -8.37
C CYS A 209 -6.36 -1.67 -8.04
N VAL A 210 -6.09 -1.49 -6.76
CA VAL A 210 -5.03 -0.62 -6.23
C VAL A 210 -4.03 -1.47 -5.45
N SER A 211 -2.73 -1.24 -5.68
CA SER A 211 -1.63 -1.71 -4.82
C SER A 211 -0.71 -0.54 -4.47
N VAL A 212 -0.13 -0.56 -3.27
CA VAL A 212 0.78 0.47 -2.78
C VAL A 212 2.09 -0.17 -2.35
N ALA A 213 3.21 0.34 -2.81
CA ALA A 213 4.55 -0.01 -2.34
C ALA A 213 5.19 1.19 -1.65
N VAL A 214 6.00 0.94 -0.62
CA VAL A 214 6.76 1.96 0.11
C VAL A 214 8.24 1.60 0.00
N THR A 215 9.09 2.56 -0.33
CA THR A 215 10.55 2.39 -0.43
C THR A 215 11.28 3.43 0.40
N ALA A 216 12.47 3.08 0.86
CA ALA A 216 13.38 4.03 1.49
C ALA A 216 13.98 4.96 0.41
N PRO A 217 14.44 6.18 0.74
CA PRO A 217 15.13 7.04 -0.21
C PRO A 217 16.43 6.43 -0.75
N ILE A 218 17.09 5.60 0.06
CA ILE A 218 18.40 5.03 -0.24
C ILE A 218 18.33 3.72 -1.04
N HIS A 219 17.18 3.04 -1.09
CA HIS A 219 17.02 1.78 -1.83
C HIS A 219 15.56 1.49 -2.22
N ASP A 220 15.38 0.77 -3.33
CA ASP A 220 14.04 0.43 -3.85
C ASP A 220 13.52 -0.95 -3.40
N LYS A 221 14.16 -1.58 -2.40
CA LYS A 221 13.69 -2.86 -1.85
C LYS A 221 12.35 -2.71 -1.13
N SER A 222 11.29 -3.22 -1.74
CA SER A 222 9.94 -3.16 -1.18
C SER A 222 9.10 -4.37 -1.56
N ILE A 223 8.09 -4.63 -0.74
CA ILE A 223 7.04 -5.62 -1.01
C ILE A 223 5.72 -4.84 -1.13
N PRO A 224 5.08 -4.83 -2.31
CA PRO A 224 3.82 -4.11 -2.52
C PRO A 224 2.68 -4.74 -1.72
N SER A 225 1.69 -3.93 -1.36
CA SER A 225 0.45 -4.41 -0.75
C SER A 225 -0.34 -5.31 -1.70
N THR A 226 -1.16 -6.19 -1.12
CA THR A 226 -2.13 -6.98 -1.88
C THR A 226 -3.08 -6.07 -2.65
N LEU A 227 -3.41 -6.44 -3.88
CA LEU A 227 -4.38 -5.70 -4.70
C LEU A 227 -5.74 -5.64 -3.98
N LYS A 228 -6.25 -4.41 -3.82
CA LYS A 228 -7.62 -4.17 -3.34
C LYS A 228 -8.43 -3.54 -4.46
N CYS A 229 -9.56 -4.16 -4.80
CA CYS A 229 -10.40 -3.72 -5.92
C CYS A 229 -11.71 -3.11 -5.42
N VAL A 230 -12.15 -2.03 -6.08
CA VAL A 230 -13.43 -1.34 -5.82
C VAL A 230 -14.06 -0.89 -7.13
N ILE A 231 -15.38 -0.72 -7.11
CA ILE A 231 -16.14 -0.10 -8.18
C ILE A 231 -16.39 1.36 -7.79
N THR A 232 -16.05 2.30 -8.67
CA THR A 232 -16.36 3.72 -8.47
C THR A 232 -17.87 3.96 -8.45
N GLY A 233 -18.32 4.96 -7.71
CA GLY A 233 -19.74 5.27 -7.59
C GLY A 233 -20.38 5.74 -8.90
N SER A 234 -21.70 5.79 -8.94
CA SER A 234 -22.43 6.43 -10.03
C SER A 234 -22.50 7.94 -9.80
N ILE A 235 -22.40 8.74 -10.86
CA ILE A 235 -22.78 10.17 -10.80
C ILE A 235 -24.32 10.22 -10.76
N SER A 236 -24.90 10.30 -9.57
CA SER A 236 -26.32 10.64 -9.44
C SER A 236 -26.49 12.08 -9.90
N GLN A 237 -27.22 12.31 -11.00
CA GLN A 237 -27.63 13.65 -11.44
C GLN A 237 -28.68 14.27 -10.50
N GLN A 238 -28.39 14.33 -9.20
CA GLN A 238 -29.33 14.82 -8.20
C GLN A 238 -29.42 16.36 -8.15
N GLY A 239 -28.59 17.06 -8.95
CA GLY A 239 -28.53 18.52 -9.03
C GLY A 239 -29.34 19.19 -10.14
N TYR A 240 -29.99 18.42 -11.03
CA TYR A 240 -30.70 18.99 -12.19
C TYR A 240 -32.22 19.26 -12.09
N PRO A 241 -32.96 18.98 -11.00
CA PRO A 241 -34.38 19.34 -10.98
C PRO A 241 -34.60 20.84 -10.80
N ALA A 242 -33.71 21.57 -10.12
CA ALA A 242 -33.92 23.00 -9.84
C ALA A 242 -33.86 23.87 -11.11
N VAL A 243 -32.86 23.65 -11.98
CA VAL A 243 -32.69 24.44 -13.20
C VAL A 243 -33.76 24.12 -14.25
N SER A 244 -34.16 22.85 -14.36
CA SER A 244 -35.22 22.42 -15.29
C SER A 244 -36.61 22.90 -14.84
N ILE A 245 -36.92 22.85 -13.55
CA ILE A 245 -38.18 23.37 -13.00
C ILE A 245 -38.22 24.90 -13.13
N THR A 246 -37.13 25.60 -12.81
CA THR A 246 -37.07 27.08 -12.91
C THR A 246 -37.18 27.54 -14.37
N GLY A 247 -36.55 26.84 -15.31
CA GLY A 247 -36.69 27.10 -16.74
C GLY A 247 -38.12 26.85 -17.24
N GLY A 248 -38.75 25.74 -16.84
CA GLY A 248 -40.14 25.42 -17.20
C GLY A 248 -41.14 26.46 -16.69
N VAL A 249 -40.97 26.93 -15.45
CA VAL A 249 -41.81 27.99 -14.86
C VAL A 249 -41.62 29.31 -15.60
N LEU A 250 -40.38 29.69 -15.95
CA LEU A 250 -40.11 30.93 -16.68
C LEU A 250 -40.75 30.90 -18.08
N VAL A 251 -40.63 29.79 -18.81
CA VAL A 251 -41.24 29.62 -20.12
C VAL A 251 -42.77 29.67 -20.03
N ALA A 252 -43.37 29.01 -19.04
CA ALA A 252 -44.81 29.05 -18.82
C ALA A 252 -45.32 30.48 -18.53
N LEU A 253 -44.60 31.25 -17.71
CA LEU A 253 -44.93 32.65 -17.43
C LEU A 253 -44.87 33.53 -18.68
N VAL A 254 -43.83 33.38 -19.51
CA VAL A 254 -43.70 34.11 -20.78
C VAL A 254 -44.86 33.77 -21.73
N VAL A 255 -45.23 32.49 -21.84
CA VAL A 255 -46.39 32.07 -22.65
C VAL A 255 -47.69 32.68 -22.12
N CYS A 256 -47.91 32.68 -20.80
CA CYS A 256 -49.09 33.31 -20.20
C CYS A 256 -49.16 34.81 -20.50
N VAL A 257 -48.03 35.53 -20.42
CA VAL A 257 -47.97 36.97 -20.74
C VAL A 257 -48.29 37.20 -22.22
N ILE A 258 -47.75 36.39 -23.13
CA ILE A 258 -48.04 36.48 -24.57
C ILE A 258 -49.53 36.24 -24.82
N LEU A 259 -50.12 35.19 -24.24
CA LEU A 259 -51.54 34.89 -24.38
C LEU A 259 -52.43 36.03 -23.84
N PHE A 260 -52.03 36.65 -22.73
CA PHE A 260 -52.73 37.81 -22.16
C PHE A 260 -52.68 39.04 -23.07
N ILE A 261 -51.51 39.34 -23.64
CA ILE A 261 -51.33 40.43 -24.62
C ILE A 261 -52.19 40.16 -25.86
N LEU A 262 -52.19 38.93 -26.39
CA LEU A 262 -52.98 38.54 -27.55
C LEU A 262 -54.50 38.60 -27.29
N HIS A 263 -54.93 38.38 -26.04
CA HIS A 263 -56.32 38.55 -25.62
C HIS A 263 -56.72 40.03 -25.55
N ILE A 264 -55.91 40.89 -24.93
CA ILE A 264 -56.16 42.35 -24.86
C ILE A 264 -56.15 42.98 -26.26
N ALA A 265 -55.23 42.56 -27.13
CA ALA A 265 -55.15 43.04 -28.51
C ALA A 265 -56.32 42.55 -29.41
N GLY A 266 -57.22 41.71 -28.88
CA GLY A 266 -58.42 41.25 -29.58
C GLY A 266 -58.17 40.22 -30.70
N ILE A 267 -56.95 39.67 -30.77
CA ILE A 267 -56.53 38.68 -31.78
C ILE A 267 -57.08 37.29 -31.42
N ILE A 268 -57.09 36.94 -30.13
CA ILE A 268 -57.69 35.70 -29.64
C ILE A 268 -59.14 35.98 -29.22
N ARG A 269 -60.07 35.91 -30.18
CA ARG A 269 -61.48 35.73 -29.83
C ARG A 269 -61.67 34.28 -29.41
N LEU A 270 -61.65 33.99 -28.11
CA LEU A 270 -62.31 32.78 -27.64
C LEU A 270 -63.77 32.90 -28.06
N LYS A 271 -64.16 32.19 -29.13
CA LYS A 271 -65.56 31.91 -29.40
C LYS A 271 -66.07 31.12 -28.20
N THR A 272 -66.63 31.81 -27.22
CA THR A 272 -67.62 31.25 -26.32
C THR A 272 -68.79 30.84 -27.20
N LYS A 273 -68.69 29.67 -27.80
CA LYS A 273 -69.80 29.06 -28.52
C LYS A 273 -70.89 28.91 -27.47
N LYS A 274 -71.97 29.68 -27.61
CA LYS A 274 -73.15 29.58 -26.75
C LYS A 274 -73.49 28.10 -26.64
N TRP A 275 -73.55 27.61 -25.41
CA TRP A 275 -74.02 26.26 -25.12
C TRP A 275 -75.40 26.08 -25.79
N PRO A 276 -75.62 24.98 -26.53
CA PRO A 276 -76.93 24.73 -27.12
C PRO A 276 -77.97 24.65 -26.00
N SER A 277 -79.09 25.33 -26.19
CA SER A 277 -80.10 25.61 -25.15
C SER A 277 -80.93 24.40 -24.70
N VAL A 278 -80.44 23.17 -24.91
CA VAL A 278 -81.19 21.92 -24.66
C VAL A 278 -81.04 21.42 -23.21
N LEU A 279 -80.16 22.02 -22.40
CA LEU A 279 -79.97 21.66 -20.98
C LEU A 279 -80.65 22.60 -19.98
N LYS A 280 -81.60 23.44 -20.41
CA LYS A 280 -82.50 24.13 -19.48
C LYS A 280 -83.54 23.14 -18.95
N THR A 281 -83.15 22.35 -17.96
CA THR A 281 -84.06 21.55 -17.14
C THR A 281 -84.94 22.49 -16.32
N THR A 282 -86.17 22.72 -16.78
CA THR A 282 -87.25 23.25 -15.94
C THR A 282 -87.81 22.11 -15.11
N ARG A 283 -87.64 22.21 -13.79
CA ARG A 283 -88.41 21.46 -12.80
C ARG A 283 -89.91 21.75 -13.01
N ASN A 284 -90.72 20.71 -13.11
CA ASN A 284 -92.06 20.65 -12.53
C ASN A 284 -92.48 19.18 -12.44
N LEU A 285 -92.24 18.58 -11.27
CA LEU A 285 -92.99 17.40 -10.83
C LEU A 285 -94.43 17.85 -10.60
N GLY A 286 -95.28 17.66 -11.61
CA GLY A 286 -96.73 17.62 -11.46
C GLY A 286 -97.15 16.17 -11.53
N TYR A 287 -97.57 15.63 -10.39
CA TYR A 287 -98.20 14.31 -10.31
C TYR A 287 -99.40 14.25 -11.27
N SER A 288 -99.44 13.22 -12.11
CA SER A 288 -100.71 12.63 -12.52
C SER A 288 -100.57 11.12 -12.52
N VAL A 289 -101.53 10.53 -11.82
CA VAL A 289 -101.76 9.13 -11.55
C VAL A 289 -102.00 8.39 -12.87
N CYS A 290 -101.29 7.29 -13.10
CA CYS A 290 -101.73 6.25 -14.03
C CYS A 290 -101.94 4.97 -13.22
N GLU A 291 -103.21 4.62 -13.13
CA GLU A 291 -103.77 3.40 -12.59
C GLU A 291 -103.50 2.24 -13.55
N PRO A 292 -102.98 1.08 -13.09
CA PRO A 292 -102.88 -0.11 -13.92
C PRO A 292 -104.15 -0.98 -13.76
N GLU A 293 -104.90 -1.15 -14.84
CA GLU A 293 -105.85 -2.26 -14.96
C GLU A 293 -105.12 -3.56 -15.41
N PRO A 294 -105.70 -4.73 -15.10
CA PRO A 294 -104.95 -5.93 -14.76
C PRO A 294 -104.85 -6.92 -15.91
N GLU A 295 -103.87 -7.83 -15.84
CA GLU A 295 -104.06 -9.19 -16.35
C GLU A 295 -103.65 -10.24 -15.32
N ASN A 296 -104.62 -11.11 -15.08
CA ASN A 296 -104.56 -12.28 -14.23
C ASN A 296 -103.77 -13.42 -14.89
N ILE A 297 -102.90 -14.03 -14.08
CA ILE A 297 -102.79 -15.47 -13.77
C ILE A 297 -102.99 -16.47 -14.92
N PHE A 298 -101.98 -17.33 -15.15
CA PHE A 298 -101.97 -18.82 -15.22
C PHE A 298 -100.56 -19.19 -15.73
N ARG A 299 -99.71 -20.02 -15.12
CA ARG A 299 -99.84 -21.25 -14.35
C ARG A 299 -98.52 -21.45 -13.58
#